data_AF-A0A968SSH8-F1
#
_entry.id   AF-A0A968SSH8-F1
#
_cell.length_a   1.000
_cell.length_b   1.000
_cell.length_c   1.000
_cell.angle_alpha   90.00
_cell.angle_beta   90.00
_cell.angle_gamma   90.00
#
_symmetry.space_group_name_H-M   'P 1'
#
loop_
_entity.id
_entity.type
_entity.pdbx_description
1 polymer ?
#
loop_
_entity_poly.entity_id
_entity_poly.type
_entity_poly.pdbx_seq_one_letter_code
_entity_poly.pdbx_strand_id
1 'polypeptide(L)'
;MTDQYLSVKETSEILNCSEQYVRQLLRYGEISGERISSRWIVASESVQNYRIKGESASLSIPDHGRRSFGKPDLKALSFFSGCMGLDLGLEKEGIKVLLACEIDPPARKTIEANRPEMALIGDIRDYSAAEIREKAGLSLTDEIDVIVGGPPCQAFSSAGKRQGFNDDRGNVFLTTSVAS
;
A
#
# COMPACT_ATOMS: atom_id res chain seq x y z
N MET A 1 0.98 34.00 22.39
CA MET A 1 2.16 33.20 22.76
C MET A 1 1.90 31.81 22.24
N THR A 2 2.46 31.48 21.08
CA THR A 2 2.26 30.20 20.41
C THR A 2 2.97 29.12 21.22
N ASP A 3 2.26 28.07 21.62
CA ASP A 3 2.82 26.91 22.32
C ASP A 3 3.87 26.25 21.43
N GLN A 4 5.14 26.60 21.67
CA GLN A 4 6.30 26.08 20.93
C GLN A 4 6.54 24.59 21.25
N TYR A 5 5.96 24.11 22.35
CA TYR A 5 6.13 22.76 22.86
C TYR A 5 4.80 22.17 23.34
N LEU A 6 4.60 20.89 23.07
CA LEU A 6 3.46 20.08 23.46
C LEU A 6 3.89 19.02 24.45
N SER A 7 3.00 18.63 25.36
CA SER A 7 3.16 17.42 26.15
C SER A 7 2.98 16.17 25.28
N VAL A 8 3.46 15.03 25.79
CA VAL A 8 3.22 13.71 25.18
C VAL A 8 1.72 13.44 25.01
N LYS A 9 0.91 13.88 25.96
CA LYS A 9 -0.54 13.70 25.93
C LYS A 9 -1.17 14.51 24.79
N GLU A 10 -0.89 15.80 24.70
CA GLU A 10 -1.39 16.66 23.62
C GLU A 10 -0.92 16.17 22.24
N THR A 11 0.33 15.72 22.15
CA THR A 11 0.88 15.11 20.92
C THR A 11 0.11 13.85 20.53
N SER A 12 -0.27 13.02 21.49
CA SER A 12 -1.03 11.78 21.25
C SER A 12 -2.44 12.06 20.73
N GLU A 13 -3.07 13.12 21.24
CA GLU A 13 -4.38 13.59 20.79
C GLU A 13 -4.30 14.15 19.36
N ILE A 14 -3.25 14.92 19.04
CA ILE A 14 -3.04 15.50 17.71
C ILE A 14 -2.74 14.42 16.64
N LEU A 15 -1.94 13.42 16.99
CA LEU A 15 -1.56 12.33 16.10
C LEU A 15 -2.54 11.15 16.11
N ASN A 16 -3.61 11.23 16.91
CA ASN A 16 -4.60 10.17 17.12
C ASN A 16 -3.95 8.79 17.41
N CYS A 17 -2.96 8.77 18.31
CA CYS A 17 -2.19 7.57 18.66
C CYS A 17 -2.00 7.45 20.17
N SER A 18 -1.37 6.37 20.65
CA SER A 18 -1.13 6.19 22.09
C SER A 18 0.06 7.02 22.59
N GLU A 19 0.04 7.47 23.85
CA GLU A 19 1.19 8.15 24.47
C GLU A 19 2.47 7.30 24.42
N GLN A 20 2.34 5.97 24.47
CA GLN A 20 3.48 5.05 24.34
C GLN A 20 4.08 5.11 22.93
N TYR A 21 3.25 5.23 21.90
CA TYR A 21 3.71 5.40 20.53
C TYR A 21 4.41 6.74 20.34
N VAL A 22 3.90 7.84 20.92
CA VAL A 22 4.59 9.15 20.91
C VAL A 22 5.99 9.06 21.51
N ARG A 23 6.15 8.34 22.63
CA ARG A 23 7.47 8.11 23.25
C ARG A 23 8.40 7.28 22.36
N GLN A 24 7.84 6.33 21.61
CA GLN A 24 8.57 5.54 20.64
C GLN A 24 9.05 6.41 19.46
N LEU A 25 8.21 7.33 18.96
CA LEU A 25 8.60 8.29 17.93
C LEU A 25 9.73 9.22 18.39
N LEU A 26 9.67 9.71 19.64
CA LEU A 26 10.76 10.48 20.25
C LEU A 26 12.06 9.67 20.34
N ARG A 27 11.96 8.37 20.67
CA ARG A 27 13.12 7.48 20.79
C ARG A 27 13.76 7.15 19.44
N TYR A 28 12.96 7.02 18.39
CA TYR A 28 13.45 6.79 17.03
C TYR A 28 13.86 8.08 16.31
N GLY A 29 13.60 9.25 16.90
CA GLY A 29 13.93 10.54 16.30
C GLY A 29 13.01 10.94 15.15
N GLU A 30 11.83 10.31 15.04
CA GLU A 30 10.82 10.69 14.05
C GLU A 30 10.12 12.01 14.41
N ILE A 31 10.07 12.33 15.70
CA ILE A 31 9.65 13.64 16.23
C ILE A 31 10.69 14.18 17.21
N SER A 32 10.93 15.48 17.16
CA SER A 32 11.88 16.19 18.00
C SER A 32 11.24 16.56 19.33
N GLY A 33 11.94 16.28 20.43
CA GLY A 33 11.52 16.69 21.76
C GLY A 33 12.68 16.66 22.75
N GLU A 34 12.48 17.36 23.87
CA GLU A 34 13.44 17.46 24.95
C GLU A 34 12.84 16.97 26.26
N ARG A 35 13.71 16.59 27.19
CA ARG A 35 13.29 16.18 28.53
C ARG A 35 13.57 17.29 29.52
N ILE A 36 12.52 18.00 29.93
CA ILE A 36 12.63 19.00 31.00
C ILE A 36 12.30 18.31 32.33
N SER A 37 13.30 18.27 33.20
CA SER A 37 13.28 17.57 34.50
C SER A 37 12.95 16.07 34.35
N SER A 38 11.67 15.71 34.36
CA SER A 38 11.17 14.33 34.30
C SER A 38 10.09 14.11 33.23
N ARG A 39 9.74 15.14 32.45
CA ARG A 39 8.67 15.10 31.44
C ARG A 39 9.25 15.33 30.05
N TRP A 40 8.70 14.61 29.07
CA TRP A 40 8.99 14.87 27.66
C TRP A 40 8.11 16.00 27.17
N ILE A 41 8.75 16.96 26.51
CA ILE A 41 8.10 18.01 25.73
C ILE A 41 8.48 17.81 24.26
N VAL A 42 7.51 17.94 23.38
CA VAL A 42 7.63 17.68 21.94
C VAL A 42 7.52 19.01 21.21
N ALA A 43 8.40 19.30 20.27
CA ALA A 43 8.32 20.52 19.49
C ALA A 43 7.06 20.49 18.60
N SER A 44 6.19 21.48 18.73
CA SER A 44 4.90 21.53 18.01
C SER A 44 5.08 21.47 16.49
N GLU A 45 6.12 22.14 15.99
CA GLU A 45 6.50 22.12 14.57
C GLU A 45 6.89 20.71 14.09
N SER A 46 7.60 19.93 14.92
CA SER A 46 7.99 18.58 14.56
C SER A 46 6.78 17.64 14.49
N VAL A 47 5.80 17.81 15.38
CA VAL A 47 4.53 17.07 15.33
C VAL A 47 3.74 17.42 14.07
N GLN A 48 3.67 18.71 13.72
CA GLN A 48 3.02 19.15 12.49
C GLN A 48 3.73 18.59 11.25
N ASN A 49 5.05 18.65 11.20
CA ASN A 49 5.84 18.08 10.10
C ASN A 49 5.64 16.57 9.99
N TYR A 50 5.60 15.84 11.10
CA TYR A 50 5.29 14.41 11.11
C TYR A 50 3.88 14.12 10.60
N ARG A 51 2.89 14.94 11.00
CA ARG A 51 1.51 14.83 10.51
C ARG A 51 1.43 15.12 9.01
N ILE A 52 2.05 16.19 8.53
CA ILE A 52 2.12 16.55 7.10
C ILE A 52 2.88 15.48 6.30
N LYS A 53 3.93 14.88 6.87
CA LYS A 53 4.64 13.74 6.27
C LYS A 53 3.73 12.51 6.17
N GLY A 54 2.91 12.24 7.21
CA GLY A 54 1.90 11.19 7.21
C GLY A 54 0.72 11.45 6.26
N GLU A 55 0.23 12.68 6.18
CA GLU A 55 -0.82 13.13 5.27
C GLU A 55 -0.31 13.14 3.81
N SER A 56 0.93 13.58 3.58
CA SER A 56 1.61 13.43 2.29
C SER A 56 1.86 11.96 1.97
N ALA A 57 2.12 11.11 2.96
CA ALA A 57 2.15 9.65 2.82
C ALA A 57 0.76 9.04 2.54
N SER A 58 -0.32 9.77 2.87
CA SER A 58 -1.71 9.40 2.54
C SER A 58 -2.19 9.93 1.18
N LEU A 59 -1.47 10.88 0.55
CA LEU A 59 -1.69 11.24 -0.85
C LEU A 59 -1.41 10.00 -1.71
N SER A 60 -2.50 9.35 -2.14
CA SER A 60 -2.49 8.16 -2.96
C SER A 60 -1.81 8.48 -4.29
N ILE A 61 -0.78 7.70 -4.63
CA ILE A 61 -0.23 7.71 -5.99
C ILE A 61 -1.40 7.42 -6.95
N PRO A 62 -1.64 8.25 -7.99
CA PRO A 62 -2.75 8.02 -8.91
C PRO A 62 -2.54 6.73 -9.70
N ASP A 63 -3.61 6.14 -10.18
CA ASP A 63 -3.52 4.99 -11.07
C ASP A 63 -2.86 5.36 -12.39
N HIS A 64 -1.95 4.52 -12.88
CA HIS A 64 -1.33 4.71 -14.17
C HIS A 64 -1.02 3.38 -14.86
N GLY A 65 -1.00 3.45 -16.19
CA GLY A 65 -0.54 2.33 -17.02
C GLY A 65 0.97 2.15 -16.94
N ARG A 66 1.41 1.03 -17.50
CA ARG A 66 2.80 0.68 -17.68
C ARG A 66 3.50 1.71 -18.57
N ARG A 67 4.69 2.17 -18.15
CA ARG A 67 5.49 3.16 -18.89
C ARG A 67 6.62 2.52 -19.70
N SER A 68 6.90 1.24 -19.46
CA SER A 68 7.86 0.43 -20.22
C SER A 68 7.26 -0.14 -21.52
N PHE A 69 7.99 -0.01 -22.63
CA PHE A 69 7.57 -0.40 -23.98
C PHE A 69 8.01 -1.81 -24.42
N GLY A 70 8.85 -2.49 -23.64
CA GLY A 70 9.33 -3.84 -24.00
C GLY A 70 8.33 -4.93 -23.61
N LYS A 71 8.09 -5.92 -24.46
CA LYS A 71 7.33 -7.12 -24.07
C LYS A 71 8.31 -8.19 -23.57
N PRO A 72 8.30 -8.52 -22.26
CA PRO A 72 9.14 -9.59 -21.74
C PRO A 72 8.58 -10.97 -22.14
N ASP A 73 9.44 -11.98 -22.13
CA ASP A 73 9.09 -13.35 -22.49
C ASP A 73 8.09 -13.97 -21.50
N LEU A 74 8.30 -13.74 -20.20
CA LEU A 74 7.41 -14.19 -19.12
C LEU A 74 6.72 -12.99 -18.46
N LYS A 75 5.39 -12.98 -18.51
CA LYS A 75 4.53 -11.86 -18.12
C LYS A 75 3.71 -12.23 -16.88
N ALA A 76 3.86 -11.43 -15.82
CA ALA A 76 3.09 -11.58 -14.60
C ALA A 76 2.21 -10.36 -14.32
N LEU A 77 1.02 -10.60 -13.77
CA LEU A 77 0.17 -9.59 -13.13
C LEU A 77 0.10 -9.87 -11.63
N SER A 78 0.20 -8.81 -10.84
CA SER A 78 0.20 -8.90 -9.38
C SER A 78 -1.00 -8.18 -8.78
N PHE A 79 -1.78 -8.90 -7.98
CA PHE A 79 -2.95 -8.38 -7.26
C PHE A 79 -2.73 -8.49 -5.76
N PHE A 80 -3.08 -7.46 -4.99
CA PHE A 80 -2.75 -7.41 -3.56
C PHE A 80 -1.23 -7.50 -3.33
N SER A 81 -0.46 -6.74 -4.12
CA SER A 81 1.01 -6.83 -4.17
C SER A 81 1.69 -6.41 -2.87
N GLY A 82 1.01 -5.65 -2.02
CA GLY A 82 1.59 -5.07 -0.81
C GLY A 82 2.88 -4.31 -1.13
N CYS A 83 3.93 -4.56 -0.37
CA CYS A 83 5.26 -3.97 -0.60
C CYS A 83 6.15 -4.74 -1.61
N MET A 84 5.57 -5.52 -2.54
CA MET A 84 6.26 -6.28 -3.59
C MET A 84 7.07 -7.51 -3.14
N GLY A 85 6.82 -8.05 -1.94
CA GLY A 85 7.60 -9.17 -1.41
C GLY A 85 7.59 -10.42 -2.30
N LEU A 86 6.43 -10.77 -2.85
CA LEU A 86 6.27 -11.92 -3.77
C LEU A 86 6.80 -11.60 -5.17
N ASP A 87 6.55 -10.38 -5.65
CA ASP A 87 6.96 -9.89 -6.96
C ASP A 87 8.49 -9.93 -7.14
N LEU A 88 9.24 -9.54 -6.10
CA LEU A 88 10.70 -9.59 -6.12
C LEU A 88 11.25 -11.01 -6.26
N GLY A 89 10.51 -12.03 -5.80
CA GLY A 89 10.87 -13.43 -6.02
C GLY A 89 10.72 -13.84 -7.48
N LEU A 90 9.60 -13.47 -8.10
CA LEU A 90 9.33 -13.74 -9.51
C LEU A 90 10.34 -13.05 -10.43
N GLU A 91 10.66 -11.79 -10.14
CA GLU A 91 11.63 -11.02 -10.92
C GLU A 91 13.03 -11.63 -10.89
N LYS A 92 13.42 -12.27 -9.77
CA LYS A 92 14.71 -12.97 -9.65
C LYS A 92 14.80 -14.20 -10.55
N GLU A 93 13.67 -14.87 -10.77
CA GLU A 93 13.57 -16.04 -11.66
C GLU A 93 13.29 -15.64 -13.12
N GLY A 94 13.36 -14.34 -13.45
CA GLY A 94 13.22 -13.83 -14.81
C GLY A 94 11.78 -13.53 -15.25
N ILE A 95 10.79 -13.72 -14.38
CA ILE A 95 9.38 -13.41 -14.65
C ILE A 95 9.17 -11.91 -14.40
N LYS A 96 8.68 -11.17 -15.40
CA LYS A 96 8.47 -9.73 -15.28
C LYS A 96 7.05 -9.40 -14.88
N VAL A 97 6.90 -8.74 -13.73
CA VAL A 97 5.62 -8.19 -13.28
C VAL A 97 5.33 -6.90 -14.05
N LEU A 98 4.22 -6.89 -14.76
CA LEU A 98 3.81 -5.79 -15.65
C LEU A 98 2.89 -4.79 -14.95
N LEU A 99 2.12 -5.27 -13.98
CA LEU A 99 1.09 -4.52 -13.28
C LEU A 99 1.02 -4.98 -11.83
N ALA A 100 0.92 -4.01 -10.92
CA ALA A 100 0.55 -4.21 -9.52
C ALA A 100 -0.81 -3.56 -9.23
N CYS A 101 -1.66 -4.29 -8.53
CA CYS A 101 -2.94 -3.81 -8.03
C CYS A 101 -2.86 -3.73 -6.50
N GLU A 102 -2.91 -2.50 -5.98
CA GLU A 102 -2.77 -2.23 -4.55
C GLU A 102 -3.58 -0.99 -4.15
N ILE A 103 -4.33 -1.11 -3.06
CA ILE A 103 -5.19 -0.05 -2.52
C ILE A 103 -4.50 0.74 -1.39
N ASP A 104 -3.57 0.11 -0.68
CA ASP A 104 -2.88 0.70 0.47
C ASP A 104 -1.89 1.81 0.02
N PRO A 105 -2.12 3.09 0.41
CA PRO A 105 -1.28 4.20 -0.02
C PRO A 105 0.23 4.07 0.29
N PRO A 106 0.67 3.61 1.48
CA PRO A 106 2.09 3.42 1.74
C PRO A 106 2.72 2.30 0.88
N ALA A 107 2.00 1.20 0.64
CA ALA A 107 2.43 0.17 -0.30
C ALA A 107 2.57 0.71 -1.73
N ARG A 108 1.56 1.44 -2.23
CA ARG A 108 1.59 2.10 -3.56
C ARG A 108 2.79 3.03 -3.74
N LYS A 109 3.15 3.80 -2.71
CA LYS A 109 4.36 4.65 -2.74
C LYS A 109 5.64 3.84 -2.84
N THR A 110 5.70 2.74 -2.11
CA THR A 110 6.84 1.83 -2.17
C THR A 110 6.98 1.23 -3.56
N ILE A 111 5.87 0.81 -4.17
CA ILE A 111 5.84 0.32 -5.55
C ILE A 111 6.33 1.40 -6.52
N GLU A 112 5.74 2.61 -6.50
CA GLU A 112 6.11 3.69 -7.43
C GLU A 112 7.58 4.11 -7.27
N ALA A 113 8.11 4.15 -6.05
CA ALA A 113 9.50 4.50 -5.81
C ALA A 113 10.49 3.46 -6.36
N ASN A 114 10.12 2.17 -6.36
CA ASN A 114 11.02 1.09 -6.76
C ASN A 114 10.79 0.60 -8.21
N ARG A 115 9.58 0.75 -8.74
CA ARG A 115 9.14 0.27 -10.06
C ARG A 115 8.23 1.28 -10.76
N PRO A 116 8.70 2.53 -11.01
CA PRO A 116 7.89 3.58 -11.64
C PRO A 116 7.44 3.26 -13.07
N GLU A 117 8.05 2.24 -13.69
CA GLU A 117 7.77 1.78 -15.04
C GLU A 117 6.62 0.77 -15.13
N MET A 118 6.28 0.14 -14.00
CA MET A 118 5.20 -0.86 -13.88
C MET A 118 3.83 -0.15 -13.87
N ALA A 119 2.78 -0.82 -14.33
CA ALA A 119 1.44 -0.29 -14.12
C ALA A 119 1.07 -0.39 -12.63
N LEU A 120 0.38 0.63 -12.13
CA LEU A 120 -0.14 0.65 -10.76
C LEU A 120 -1.61 1.02 -10.80
N ILE A 121 -2.46 0.11 -10.34
CA ILE A 121 -3.92 0.29 -10.27
C ILE A 121 -4.42 0.11 -8.84
N GLY A 122 -5.54 0.75 -8.51
CA GLY A 122 -6.19 0.71 -7.21
C GLY A 122 -7.05 -0.52 -7.00
N ASP A 123 -8.29 -0.28 -6.58
CA ASP A 123 -9.26 -1.34 -6.35
C ASP A 123 -9.54 -2.08 -7.67
N ILE A 124 -9.29 -3.39 -7.68
CA ILE A 124 -9.54 -4.25 -8.86
C ILE A 124 -11.00 -4.16 -9.35
N ARG A 125 -11.95 -3.84 -8.46
CA ARG A 125 -13.39 -3.74 -8.79
C ARG A 125 -13.72 -2.56 -9.70
N ASP A 126 -12.83 -1.57 -9.76
CA ASP A 126 -13.00 -0.39 -10.61
C ASP A 126 -12.52 -0.63 -12.05
N TYR A 127 -11.99 -1.83 -12.34
CA TYR A 127 -11.38 -2.15 -13.63
C TYR A 127 -11.97 -3.42 -14.24
N SER A 128 -12.27 -3.37 -15.54
CA SER A 128 -12.55 -4.54 -16.35
C SER A 128 -11.26 -5.29 -16.72
N ALA A 129 -11.38 -6.57 -17.10
CA ALA A 129 -10.23 -7.35 -17.57
C ALA A 129 -9.53 -6.72 -18.79
N ALA A 130 -10.29 -6.07 -19.67
CA ALA A 130 -9.75 -5.36 -20.83
C ALA A 130 -8.92 -4.14 -20.42
N GLU A 131 -9.40 -3.36 -19.44
CA GLU A 131 -8.67 -2.21 -18.91
C GLU A 131 -7.42 -2.63 -18.14
N ILE A 132 -7.47 -3.73 -17.37
CA ILE A 132 -6.28 -4.28 -16.69
C ILE A 132 -5.21 -4.66 -17.71
N ARG A 133 -5.60 -5.35 -18.79
CA ARG A 133 -4.69 -5.70 -19.90
C ARG A 133 -4.11 -4.46 -20.57
N GLU A 134 -4.95 -3.48 -20.89
CA GLU A 134 -4.51 -2.21 -21.46
C GLU A 134 -3.50 -1.50 -20.56
N LYS A 135 -3.79 -1.38 -19.26
CA LYS A 135 -2.90 -0.78 -18.26
C LYS A 135 -1.57 -1.54 -18.17
N ALA A 136 -1.59 -2.87 -18.26
CA ALA A 136 -0.38 -3.69 -18.29
C ALA A 136 0.42 -3.57 -19.62
N GLY A 137 -0.09 -2.87 -20.62
CA GLY A 137 0.51 -2.78 -21.96
C GLY A 137 0.33 -4.05 -22.78
N LEU A 138 -0.73 -4.82 -22.51
CA LEU A 138 -1.08 -6.07 -23.18
C LEU A 138 -2.29 -5.88 -24.10
N SER A 139 -2.26 -6.53 -25.25
CA SER A 139 -3.41 -6.69 -26.13
C SER A 139 -4.32 -7.83 -25.63
N LEU A 140 -5.52 -7.95 -26.20
CA LEU A 140 -6.43 -9.07 -25.90
C LEU A 140 -5.89 -10.43 -26.34
N THR A 141 -4.92 -10.47 -27.25
CA THR A 141 -4.30 -11.69 -27.77
C THR A 141 -2.99 -12.04 -27.07
N ASP A 142 -2.44 -11.15 -26.25
CA ASP A 142 -1.22 -11.46 -25.48
C ASP A 142 -1.57 -12.42 -24.33
N GLU A 143 -0.76 -13.46 -24.16
CA GLU A 143 -0.88 -14.39 -23.03
C GLU A 143 -0.29 -13.79 -21.75
N ILE A 144 -0.86 -14.17 -20.60
CA ILE A 144 -0.37 -13.87 -19.27
C ILE A 144 0.11 -15.19 -18.68
N ASP A 145 1.41 -15.30 -18.42
CA ASP A 145 2.01 -16.56 -17.96
C ASP A 145 1.73 -16.83 -16.49
N VAL A 146 1.63 -15.74 -15.70
CA VAL A 146 1.52 -15.81 -14.25
C VAL A 146 0.55 -14.75 -13.74
N ILE A 147 -0.40 -15.16 -12.92
CA ILE A 147 -1.16 -14.25 -12.06
C ILE A 147 -0.76 -14.58 -10.63
N VAL A 148 -0.25 -13.58 -9.92
CA VAL A 148 0.08 -13.71 -8.50
C VAL A 148 -0.71 -12.73 -7.67
N GLY A 149 -0.95 -13.11 -6.44
CA GLY A 149 -1.60 -12.25 -5.50
C GLY A 149 -2.03 -13.00 -4.26
N GLY A 150 -1.93 -12.34 -3.11
CA GLY A 150 -2.47 -12.84 -1.85
C GLY A 150 -3.80 -12.19 -1.58
N PRO A 151 -4.94 -12.68 -2.11
CA PRO A 151 -6.23 -12.14 -1.72
C PRO A 151 -6.37 -12.21 -0.19
N PRO A 152 -6.97 -11.20 0.47
CA PRO A 152 -7.04 -11.14 1.92
C PRO A 152 -7.64 -12.44 2.49
N CYS A 153 -6.85 -13.09 3.34
CA CYS A 153 -7.10 -14.42 3.94
C CYS A 153 -8.23 -14.43 4.99
N GLN A 154 -9.36 -13.78 4.72
CA GLN A 154 -10.54 -13.86 5.59
C GLN A 154 -11.64 -14.79 5.08
N ALA A 155 -11.58 -15.22 3.81
CA ALA A 155 -12.54 -16.20 3.29
C ALA A 155 -12.25 -17.66 3.75
N PHE A 156 -11.06 -17.95 4.28
CA PHE A 156 -10.63 -19.34 4.59
C PHE A 156 -10.15 -19.59 6.02
N SER A 157 -10.29 -18.63 6.95
CA SER A 157 -9.97 -18.87 8.36
C SER A 157 -11.17 -19.44 9.10
N SER A 158 -11.11 -20.72 9.48
CA SER A 158 -12.10 -21.45 10.31
C SER A 158 -12.17 -20.96 11.78
N ALA A 159 -11.85 -19.69 12.06
CA ALA A 159 -11.67 -19.17 13.41
C ALA A 159 -12.62 -18.02 13.80
N GLY A 160 -13.60 -17.65 12.95
CA GLY A 160 -14.46 -16.50 13.27
C GLY A 160 -15.80 -16.50 12.56
N LYS A 161 -16.76 -17.26 13.10
CA LYS A 161 -18.21 -17.15 12.88
C LYS A 161 -18.72 -17.34 11.44
N ARG A 162 -19.49 -18.42 11.28
CA ARG A 162 -20.44 -18.71 10.22
C ARG A 162 -21.38 -17.52 9.92
N GLN A 163 -20.99 -16.63 9.02
CA GLN A 163 -21.86 -15.78 8.20
C GLN A 163 -21.10 -15.55 6.88
N GLY A 164 -21.15 -16.46 5.90
CA GLY A 164 -22.36 -16.84 5.20
C GLY A 164 -22.57 -15.90 4.00
N PHE A 165 -21.71 -16.03 2.98
CA PHE A 165 -22.00 -15.77 1.55
C PHE A 165 -22.66 -14.44 1.11
N ASN A 166 -22.76 -13.42 1.96
CA ASN A 166 -23.54 -12.21 1.66
C ASN A 166 -22.78 -10.89 1.91
N ASP A 167 -21.45 -10.93 1.85
CA ASP A 167 -20.58 -9.75 2.01
C ASP A 167 -19.93 -9.43 0.64
N ASP A 168 -20.00 -8.17 0.21
CA ASP A 168 -19.51 -7.65 -1.09
C ASP A 168 -18.03 -7.96 -1.38
N ARG A 169 -17.31 -8.47 -0.38
CA ARG A 169 -15.91 -8.91 -0.43
C ARG A 169 -15.71 -10.32 -0.98
N GLY A 170 -16.76 -11.15 -1.02
CA GLY A 170 -16.71 -12.49 -1.64
C GLY A 170 -16.59 -12.46 -3.17
N ASN A 171 -16.95 -11.35 -3.80
CA ASN A 171 -16.99 -11.22 -5.26
C ASN A 171 -15.59 -11.02 -5.88
N VAL A 172 -14.61 -10.57 -5.08
CA VAL A 172 -13.25 -10.27 -5.53
C VAL A 172 -12.50 -11.52 -5.97
N PHE A 173 -12.78 -12.66 -5.35
CA PHE A 173 -12.24 -13.97 -5.75
C PHE A 173 -12.74 -14.42 -7.13
N LEU A 174 -14.01 -14.16 -7.46
CA LEU A 174 -14.58 -14.56 -8.74
C LEU A 174 -13.95 -13.75 -9.88
N THR A 175 -13.74 -12.44 -9.70
CA THR A 175 -13.14 -11.54 -10.70
C THR A 175 -11.73 -11.96 -11.13
N THR A 176 -10.86 -12.42 -10.21
CA THR A 176 -9.50 -12.84 -10.56
C THR A 176 -9.49 -14.10 -11.44
N SER A 177 -10.42 -15.02 -11.22
CA SER A 177 -10.59 -16.22 -12.05
C SER A 177 -11.21 -15.96 -13.43
N VAL A 178 -11.90 -14.83 -13.64
CA VAL A 178 -12.38 -14.43 -14.99
C VAL A 178 -11.33 -13.64 -15.77
N ALA A 179 -10.30 -13.15 -15.09
CA ALA A 179 -9.15 -12.45 -15.69
C ALA A 179 -8.02 -13.40 -16.12
N SER A 180 -8.16 -14.71 -15.84
CA SER A 180 -7.27 -15.79 -16.26
C SER A 180 -7.52 -16.17 -17.71
#